data_AF-A0A918JU99-F1
#
_entry.id   AF-A0A918JU99-F1
#
_cell.length_a   1.000
_cell.length_b   1.000
_cell.length_c   1.000
_cell.angle_alpha   90.00
_cell.angle_beta   90.00
_cell.angle_gamma   90.00
#
_symmetry.space_group_name_H-M   'P 1'
#
loop_
_entity.id
_entity.type
_entity.pdbx_description
1 polymer ?
#
loop_
_entity_poly.entity_id
_entity_poly.type
_entity_poly.pdbx_seq_one_letter_code
_entity_poly.pdbx_strand_id
1 'polypeptide(L)'
;MITHQDQIIQNLFKQVNGMEKIEVYDILLKIETMLRDFKSPIQYEEIKKQIENISIKTNISAVDSYGYCYLHDHCQYMKVYKIKTLLPNFLGGEYLYFITPWQLKLMEYTKDNLKDIFKGNHLQAVIDVFLEVNKVKSKNPVTGRLRLLELLDQIDPD
;
A
#
# COMPACT_ATOMS: atom_id res chain seq x y z
N MET A 1 -2.34 -41.89 22.51
CA MET A 1 -2.47 -40.73 23.41
C MET A 1 -1.98 -39.53 22.61
N ILE A 2 -2.80 -38.51 22.40
CA ILE A 2 -2.40 -37.32 21.63
C ILE A 2 -1.32 -36.58 22.42
N THR A 3 -0.16 -36.31 21.81
CA THR A 3 0.92 -35.60 22.50
C THR A 3 0.60 -34.10 22.59
N HIS A 4 1.30 -33.39 23.48
CA HIS A 4 1.19 -31.93 23.55
C HIS A 4 1.56 -31.26 22.21
N GLN A 5 2.53 -31.82 21.48
CA GLN A 5 2.90 -31.34 20.13
C GLN A 5 1.77 -31.55 19.13
N ASP A 6 1.11 -32.71 19.15
CA ASP A 6 -0.02 -32.99 18.27
C ASP A 6 -1.20 -32.04 18.52
N GLN A 7 -1.45 -31.65 19.78
CA GLN A 7 -2.48 -30.66 20.13
C GLN A 7 -2.15 -29.28 19.56
N ILE A 8 -0.89 -28.85 19.61
CA ILE A 8 -0.44 -27.59 19.00
C ILE A 8 -0.66 -27.63 17.47
N ILE A 9 -0.26 -28.73 16.82
CA ILE A 9 -0.43 -28.91 15.38
C ILE A 9 -1.91 -28.87 14.99
N GLN A 10 -2.78 -29.58 15.72
CA GLN A 10 -4.23 -29.54 15.47
C GLN A 10 -4.81 -28.12 15.62
N ASN A 11 -4.38 -27.37 16.63
CA ASN A 11 -4.80 -25.98 16.81
C ASN A 11 -4.34 -25.08 15.66
N LEU A 12 -3.14 -25.29 15.12
CA LEU A 12 -2.65 -24.56 13.94
C LEU A 12 -3.47 -24.89 12.69
N PHE A 13 -3.72 -26.18 12.42
CA PHE A 13 -4.54 -26.61 11.28
C PHE A 13 -5.99 -26.13 11.38
N LYS A 14 -6.53 -25.97 12.60
CA LYS A 14 -7.85 -25.37 12.81
C LYS A 14 -7.92 -23.91 12.36
N GLN A 15 -6.83 -23.15 12.46
CA GLN A 15 -6.80 -21.73 12.03
C GLN A 15 -6.81 -21.58 10.51
N VAL A 16 -6.27 -22.55 9.78
CA VAL A 16 -6.17 -22.54 8.31
C VAL A 16 -7.25 -23.40 7.64
N ASN A 17 -8.24 -23.86 8.40
CA ASN A 17 -9.30 -24.72 7.89
C ASN A 17 -10.11 -23.97 6.80
N GLY A 18 -10.14 -24.53 5.59
CA GLY A 18 -10.82 -23.94 4.44
C GLY A 18 -9.94 -23.06 3.53
N MET A 19 -8.67 -22.83 3.88
CA MET A 19 -7.71 -22.15 3.01
C MET A 19 -7.16 -23.07 1.92
N GLU A 20 -6.79 -22.50 0.77
CA GLU A 20 -6.08 -23.23 -0.26
C GLU A 20 -4.63 -23.52 0.17
N LYS A 21 -4.06 -24.62 -0.32
CA LYS A 21 -2.69 -25.03 0.04
C LYS A 21 -1.68 -23.92 -0.21
N ILE A 22 -1.84 -23.16 -1.29
CA ILE A 22 -0.92 -22.08 -1.65
C ILE A 22 -0.95 -20.94 -0.61
N GLU A 23 -2.14 -20.56 -0.15
CA GLU A 23 -2.30 -19.54 0.90
C GLU A 23 -1.68 -20.00 2.23
N VAL A 24 -1.82 -21.28 2.56
CA VAL A 24 -1.19 -21.87 3.75
C VAL A 24 0.33 -21.87 3.61
N TYR A 25 0.88 -22.20 2.43
CA TYR A 25 2.32 -22.15 2.20
C TYR A 25 2.88 -20.72 2.30
N ASP A 26 2.15 -19.72 1.82
CA ASP A 26 2.55 -18.32 1.95
C ASP A 26 2.58 -17.87 3.42
N ILE A 27 1.58 -18.27 4.22
CA ILE A 27 1.56 -17.99 5.66
C ILE A 27 2.75 -18.68 6.35
N LEU A 28 3.03 -19.94 6.02
CA LEU A 28 4.16 -20.68 6.57
C LEU A 28 5.50 -20.03 6.23
N LEU A 29 5.70 -19.62 4.97
CA LEU A 29 6.91 -18.92 4.53
C LEU A 29 7.10 -17.60 5.28
N LYS A 30 6.00 -16.86 5.51
CA LYS A 30 6.03 -15.63 6.29
C LYS A 30 6.42 -15.89 7.75
N ILE A 31 5.86 -16.93 8.37
CA ILE A 31 6.23 -17.36 9.72
C ILE A 31 7.71 -17.74 9.77
N GLU A 32 8.21 -18.54 8.82
CA GLU A 32 9.61 -18.95 8.76
C GLU A 32 10.55 -17.75 8.65
N THR A 33 10.21 -16.78 7.80
CA THR A 33 10.97 -15.54 7.64
C THR A 33 11.02 -14.77 8.95
N MET A 34 9.89 -14.64 9.66
CA MET A 34 9.85 -13.96 10.95
C MET A 34 10.67 -14.70 12.01
N LEU A 35 10.56 -16.03 12.09
CA LEU A 35 11.32 -16.84 13.04
C LEU A 35 12.83 -16.71 12.87
N ARG A 36 13.32 -16.40 11.66
CA ARG A 36 14.74 -16.11 11.42
C ARG A 36 15.20 -14.82 12.13
N ASP A 37 14.34 -13.83 12.22
CA ASP A 37 14.67 -12.50 12.74
C ASP A 37 14.46 -12.40 14.27
N PHE A 38 13.61 -13.25 14.86
CA PHE A 38 13.32 -13.23 16.29
C PHE A 38 14.31 -14.03 17.13
N LYS A 39 14.56 -13.53 18.34
CA LYS A 39 15.34 -14.24 19.34
C LYS A 39 14.51 -15.34 19.99
N SER A 40 15.18 -16.42 20.38
CA SER A 40 14.59 -17.49 21.18
C SER A 40 14.67 -17.14 22.68
N PRO A 41 13.64 -17.44 23.50
CA PRO A 41 12.35 -18.00 23.12
C PRO A 41 11.44 -16.97 22.44
N ILE A 42 10.55 -17.46 21.58
CA ILE A 42 9.59 -16.62 20.86
C ILE A 42 8.66 -15.91 21.86
N GLN A 43 8.56 -14.58 21.73
CA GLN A 43 7.63 -13.77 22.51
C GLN A 43 6.50 -13.25 21.61
N TYR A 44 5.27 -13.67 21.89
CA TYR A 44 4.11 -13.29 21.09
C TYR A 44 3.91 -11.77 20.99
N GLU A 45 4.14 -11.02 22.07
CA GLU A 45 3.99 -9.56 22.07
C GLU A 45 4.99 -8.85 21.13
N GLU A 46 6.21 -9.40 20.98
CA GLU A 46 7.20 -8.85 20.03
C GLU A 46 6.78 -9.11 18.58
N ILE A 47 6.30 -10.34 18.30
CA ILE A 47 5.76 -10.72 16.99
C ILE A 47 4.55 -9.86 16.64
N LYS A 48 3.59 -9.74 17.56
CA LYS A 48 2.38 -8.94 17.39
C LYS A 48 2.72 -7.49 17.09
N LYS A 49 3.60 -6.89 17.89
CA LYS A 49 4.07 -5.52 17.68
C LYS A 49 4.78 -5.37 16.33
N GLN A 50 5.54 -6.36 15.88
CA GLN A 50 6.17 -6.31 14.56
C GLN A 50 5.15 -6.47 13.42
N ILE A 51 4.16 -7.35 13.53
CA ILE A 51 3.08 -7.48 12.54
C ILE A 51 2.28 -6.19 12.46
N GLU A 52 1.93 -5.60 13.61
CA GLU A 52 1.28 -4.30 13.70
C GLU A 52 2.17 -3.22 13.07
N ASN A 53 3.46 -3.17 13.40
CA ASN A 53 4.41 -2.23 12.81
C ASN A 53 4.64 -2.46 11.32
N ILE A 54 4.63 -3.70 10.82
CA ILE A 54 4.75 -4.03 9.40
C ILE A 54 3.48 -3.61 8.69
N SER A 55 2.30 -3.90 9.25
CA SER A 55 1.01 -3.44 8.73
C SER A 55 0.90 -1.91 8.72
N ILE A 56 1.52 -1.24 9.69
CA ILE A 56 1.64 0.22 9.75
C ILE A 56 2.71 0.71 8.76
N LYS A 57 3.85 0.02 8.59
CA LYS A 57 4.93 0.35 7.64
C LYS A 57 4.56 0.09 6.18
N THR A 58 3.74 -0.92 5.88
CA THR A 58 3.16 -1.10 4.54
C THR A 58 2.22 0.06 4.16
N ASN A 59 1.74 0.81 5.16
CA ASN A 59 0.98 2.05 5.00
C ASN A 59 1.83 3.33 5.17
N ILE A 60 3.07 3.22 5.67
CA ILE A 60 3.99 4.33 5.96
C ILE A 60 5.39 3.94 5.49
N SER A 61 5.76 4.34 4.28
CA SER A 61 7.14 4.26 3.80
C SER A 61 7.90 5.54 4.18
N ALA A 62 9.09 5.40 4.74
CA ALA A 62 9.97 6.55 4.93
C ALA A 62 10.45 7.04 3.56
N VAL A 63 10.21 8.31 3.26
CA VAL A 63 10.77 8.97 2.08
C VAL A 63 11.97 9.75 2.58
N ASP A 64 13.17 9.38 2.12
CA ASP A 64 14.45 9.97 2.51
C ASP A 64 14.34 11.48 2.72
N SER A 65 14.78 11.96 3.89
CA SER A 65 14.85 13.37 4.30
C SER A 65 13.56 14.20 4.40
N TYR A 66 12.37 13.71 3.99
CA TYR A 66 11.16 14.56 3.89
C TYR A 66 10.02 14.28 4.91
N GLY A 67 10.10 13.21 5.72
CA GLY A 67 9.14 12.94 6.81
C GLY A 67 8.35 11.64 6.64
N TYR A 68 7.09 11.64 7.08
CA TYR A 68 6.19 10.47 7.02
C TYR A 68 5.21 10.58 5.84
N CYS A 69 5.06 9.51 5.05
CA CYS A 69 4.02 9.42 4.02
C CYS A 69 2.82 8.57 4.52
N TYR A 70 1.61 8.98 4.18
CA TYR A 70 0.37 8.28 4.50
C TYR A 70 -0.36 7.95 3.20
N LEU A 71 -0.83 6.71 3.03
CA LEU A 71 -1.69 6.40 1.89
C LEU A 71 -2.93 7.30 1.92
N HIS A 72 -3.14 8.08 0.87
CA HIS A 72 -4.23 9.05 0.75
C HIS A 72 -5.41 8.49 -0.04
N ASP A 73 -5.14 7.84 -1.17
CA ASP A 73 -6.13 7.24 -2.07
C ASP A 73 -5.42 6.21 -2.96
N HIS A 74 -6.17 5.28 -3.55
CA HIS A 74 -5.60 4.26 -4.42
C HIS A 74 -6.61 3.77 -5.46
N CYS A 75 -6.07 3.26 -6.58
CA CYS A 75 -6.77 2.45 -7.58
C CYS A 75 -5.82 1.33 -8.01
N GLN A 76 -6.27 0.45 -8.90
CA GLN A 76 -5.45 -0.63 -9.45
C GLN A 76 -4.18 -0.14 -10.18
N TYR A 77 -4.21 1.06 -10.76
CA TYR A 77 -3.12 1.61 -11.56
C TYR A 77 -2.16 2.52 -10.79
N MET A 78 -2.55 3.01 -9.61
CA MET A 78 -1.68 3.88 -8.80
C MET A 78 -2.09 3.94 -7.33
N LYS A 79 -1.10 4.21 -6.48
CA LYS A 79 -1.32 4.59 -5.08
C LYS A 79 -0.85 6.02 -4.86
N VAL A 80 -1.68 6.84 -4.24
CA VAL A 80 -1.38 8.24 -3.93
C VAL A 80 -1.16 8.37 -2.43
N TYR A 81 -0.06 9.01 -2.06
CA TYR A 81 0.37 9.24 -0.69
C TYR A 81 0.37 10.74 -0.38
N LYS A 82 0.10 11.07 0.88
CA LYS A 82 0.26 12.41 1.44
C LYS A 82 1.51 12.43 2.29
N ILE A 83 2.46 13.33 1.98
CA ILE A 83 3.67 13.49 2.80
C ILE A 83 3.46 14.64 3.77
N LYS A 84 3.69 14.37 5.06
CA LYS A 84 3.72 15.39 6.11
C LYS A 84 5.17 15.66 6.49
N THR A 85 5.65 16.84 6.13
CA THR A 85 6.96 17.36 6.52
C THR A 85 7.02 17.61 8.03
N LEU A 86 8.20 17.39 8.63
CA LEU A 86 8.47 17.64 10.06
C LEU A 86 8.65 19.13 10.39
N LEU A 87 8.73 20.00 9.38
CA LEU A 87 8.83 21.44 9.54
C LEU A 87 7.44 22.07 9.72
N PRO A 88 7.31 23.14 10.53
CA PRO A 88 6.04 23.85 10.69
C PRO A 88 5.62 24.45 9.35
N ASN A 89 4.60 23.85 8.73
CA ASN A 89 4.03 24.27 7.46
C ASN A 89 3.29 25.62 7.62
N PHE A 90 4.04 26.72 7.70
CA PHE A 90 3.51 28.09 7.65
C PHE A 90 2.86 28.43 6.29
N LEU A 91 3.00 27.57 5.27
CA LEU A 91 2.48 27.77 3.91
C LEU A 91 1.53 26.66 3.41
N GLY A 92 0.98 25.83 4.30
CA GLY A 92 -0.29 25.12 4.06
C GLY A 92 -0.42 24.25 2.81
N GLY A 93 0.67 23.76 2.22
CA GLY A 93 0.61 22.89 1.05
C GLY A 93 0.45 21.42 1.44
N GLU A 94 -0.67 20.79 1.04
CA GLU A 94 -0.75 19.33 1.04
C GLU A 94 0.06 18.78 -0.15
N TYR A 95 1.22 18.19 0.16
CA TYR A 95 2.04 17.52 -0.84
C TYR A 95 1.54 16.10 -1.04
N LEU A 96 1.05 15.84 -2.25
CA LEU A 96 0.64 14.52 -2.69
C LEU A 96 1.73 13.95 -3.59
N TYR A 97 2.00 12.67 -3.44
CA TYR A 97 2.94 11.90 -4.23
C TYR A 97 2.24 10.62 -4.69
N PHE A 98 2.74 9.98 -5.74
CA PHE A 98 2.17 8.73 -6.23
C PHE A 98 3.25 7.76 -6.69
N ILE A 99 2.84 6.51 -6.78
CA ILE A 99 3.60 5.38 -7.30
C ILE A 99 2.68 4.54 -8.17
N THR A 100 3.21 3.97 -9.26
CA THR A 100 2.47 3.02 -10.10
C THR A 100 3.05 1.61 -9.93
N PRO A 101 2.28 0.54 -10.19
CA PRO A 101 2.77 -0.83 -10.09
C PRO A 101 4.00 -1.12 -10.97
N TRP A 102 4.07 -0.50 -12.15
CA TRP A 102 5.16 -0.70 -13.11
C TRP A 102 6.38 0.20 -12.87
N GLN A 103 6.24 1.24 -12.05
CA GLN A 103 7.34 2.16 -11.74
C GLN A 103 7.32 2.47 -10.25
N LEU A 104 8.13 1.71 -9.52
CA LEU A 104 8.26 1.78 -8.06
C LEU A 104 9.02 3.03 -7.57
N LYS A 105 8.93 4.14 -8.31
CA LYS A 105 9.52 5.43 -7.97
C LYS A 105 8.43 6.36 -7.46
N LEU A 106 8.65 6.94 -6.29
CA LEU A 106 7.76 7.95 -5.75
C LEU A 106 7.93 9.26 -6.54
N MET A 107 6.84 9.78 -7.10
CA MET A 107 6.81 11.02 -7.87
C MET A 107 5.81 12.00 -7.29
N GLU A 108 6.08 13.30 -7.38
CA GLU A 108 5.10 14.30 -6.94
C GLU A 108 3.84 14.24 -7.80
N TYR A 109 2.67 14.34 -7.18
CA TYR A 109 1.37 14.25 -7.85
C TYR A 109 1.02 15.56 -8.57
N THR A 110 1.72 15.78 -9.68
CA THR A 110 1.61 16.94 -10.58
C THR A 110 1.13 16.51 -11.97
N LYS A 111 0.65 17.48 -12.76
CA LYS A 111 0.16 17.23 -14.13
C LYS A 111 1.26 16.65 -15.03
N ASP A 112 2.47 17.20 -14.93
CA ASP A 112 3.59 16.81 -15.79
C ASP A 112 4.08 15.40 -15.45
N ASN A 113 4.21 15.07 -14.16
CA ASN A 113 4.61 13.73 -13.73
C ASN A 113 3.56 12.67 -14.10
N LEU A 114 2.26 13.00 -14.05
CA LEU A 114 1.20 12.10 -14.51
C LEU A 114 1.23 11.92 -16.04
N LYS A 115 1.50 12.97 -16.81
CA LYS A 115 1.67 12.81 -18.27
C LYS A 115 2.89 11.95 -18.61
N ASP A 116 4.00 12.16 -17.92
CA ASP A 116 5.25 11.43 -18.17
C ASP A 116 5.13 9.95 -17.82
N ILE A 117 4.55 9.62 -16.66
CA ILE A 117 4.44 8.22 -16.19
C ILE A 117 3.49 7.36 -17.04
N PHE A 118 2.45 7.97 -17.61
CA PHE A 118 1.48 7.30 -18.46
C PHE A 118 1.80 7.45 -19.95
N LYS A 119 2.93 8.08 -20.31
CA LYS A 119 3.33 8.23 -21.71
C LYS A 119 3.61 6.85 -22.33
N GLY A 120 2.96 6.57 -23.46
CA GLY A 120 3.05 5.29 -24.16
C GLY A 120 2.23 4.16 -23.51
N ASN A 121 1.50 4.42 -22.43
CA ASN A 121 0.59 3.46 -21.78
C ASN A 121 -0.80 3.52 -22.46
N HIS A 122 -1.57 2.41 -22.42
CA HIS A 122 -2.97 2.36 -22.84
C HIS A 122 -3.85 3.43 -22.17
N LEU A 123 -3.51 3.84 -20.95
CA LEU A 123 -4.22 4.90 -20.21
C LEU A 123 -3.85 6.32 -20.64
N GLN A 124 -2.84 6.53 -21.51
CA GLN A 124 -2.34 7.86 -21.84
C GLN A 124 -3.46 8.80 -22.31
N ALA A 125 -4.29 8.35 -23.25
CA ALA A 125 -5.37 9.16 -23.82
C ALA A 125 -6.40 9.58 -22.75
N VAL A 126 -6.76 8.67 -21.85
CA VAL A 126 -7.70 8.94 -20.76
C VAL A 126 -7.11 9.97 -19.79
N ILE A 127 -5.84 9.81 -19.42
CA ILE A 127 -5.12 10.71 -18.54
C ILE A 127 -5.01 12.11 -19.16
N ASP A 128 -4.66 12.20 -20.45
CA ASP A 128 -4.53 13.46 -21.16
C ASP A 128 -5.85 14.24 -21.18
N VAL A 129 -6.95 13.58 -21.59
CA VAL A 129 -8.29 14.20 -21.61
C VAL A 129 -8.72 14.63 -20.20
N PHE A 130 -8.51 13.78 -19.19
CA PHE A 130 -8.88 14.14 -17.82
C PHE A 130 -8.13 15.39 -17.33
N LEU A 131 -6.82 15.46 -17.59
CA LEU A 131 -5.94 16.54 -17.14
C LEU A 131 -6.11 17.86 -17.92
N GLU A 132 -6.79 17.84 -19.07
CA GLU A 132 -7.20 19.05 -19.79
C GLU A 132 -8.41 19.72 -19.15
N VAL A 133 -9.36 18.92 -18.65
CA VAL A 133 -10.64 19.42 -18.13
C VAL A 133 -10.62 19.61 -16.61
N ASN A 134 -9.84 18.80 -15.89
CA ASN A 134 -9.86 18.77 -14.42
C ASN A 134 -8.53 19.19 -13.80
N LYS A 135 -8.60 19.75 -12.59
CA LYS A 135 -7.41 19.94 -11.74
C LYS A 135 -6.92 18.57 -11.26
N VAL A 136 -5.60 18.39 -11.23
CA VAL A 136 -4.92 17.14 -10.79
C VAL A 136 -5.41 16.69 -9.41
N LYS A 137 -5.50 17.62 -8.46
CA LYS A 137 -5.93 17.36 -7.07
C LYS A 137 -7.45 17.50 -6.88
N SER A 138 -8.24 17.45 -7.94
CA SER A 138 -9.70 17.58 -7.85
C SER A 138 -10.31 16.38 -7.14
N LYS A 139 -11.22 16.66 -6.20
CA LYS A 139 -11.93 15.64 -5.43
C LYS A 139 -13.40 15.58 -5.83
N ASN A 140 -13.98 14.40 -5.71
CA ASN A 140 -15.42 14.24 -5.76
C ASN A 140 -16.01 14.71 -4.42
N PRO A 141 -16.95 15.68 -4.42
CA PRO A 141 -17.49 16.24 -3.19
C PRO A 141 -18.33 15.23 -2.38
N VAL A 142 -18.82 14.16 -3.01
CA VAL A 142 -19.66 13.15 -2.36
C VAL A 142 -18.81 12.07 -1.70
N THR A 143 -17.82 11.53 -2.43
CA THR A 143 -16.98 10.41 -1.95
C THR A 143 -15.72 10.88 -1.23
N GLY A 144 -15.29 12.12 -1.45
CA GLY A 144 -14.02 12.66 -0.95
C GLY A 144 -12.78 12.14 -1.67
N ARG A 145 -12.94 11.22 -2.64
CA ARG A 145 -11.85 10.62 -3.41
C ARG A 145 -11.33 11.55 -4.50
N LEU A 146 -10.11 11.32 -4.95
CA LEU A 146 -9.54 12.00 -6.11
C LEU A 146 -10.26 11.51 -7.38
N ARG A 147 -10.82 12.44 -8.15
CA ARG A 147 -11.63 12.12 -9.34
C ARG A 147 -10.88 11.28 -10.37
N LEU A 148 -9.56 11.47 -10.46
CA LEU A 148 -8.73 10.69 -11.38
C LEU A 148 -8.73 9.20 -10.99
N LEU A 149 -8.59 8.89 -9.71
CA LEU A 149 -8.58 7.50 -9.24
C LEU A 149 -9.95 6.85 -9.42
N GLU A 150 -11.04 7.59 -9.19
CA GLU A 150 -12.40 7.10 -9.47
C GLU A 150 -12.62 6.79 -10.95
N LEU A 151 -12.11 7.63 -11.86
CA LEU A 151 -12.17 7.38 -13.29
C LEU A 151 -11.38 6.11 -13.66
N LEU A 152 -10.20 5.95 -13.07
CA LEU A 152 -9.33 4.81 -13.34
C LEU A 152 -9.86 3.48 -12.75
N ASP A 153 -10.66 3.52 -11.69
CA ASP A 153 -11.36 2.34 -11.15
C ASP A 153 -12.48 1.83 -12.08
N GLN A 154 -12.96 2.66 -13.02
CA GLN A 154 -14.01 2.27 -13.98
C GLN A 154 -13.46 1.60 -15.25
N ILE A 155 -12.14 1.56 -15.40
CA ILE A 155 -11.47 0.95 -16.55
C ILE A 155 -11.08 -0.45 -16.14
N ASP A 156 -11.54 -1.47 -16.85
CA ASP A 156 -11.14 -2.84 -16.53
C ASP A 156 -9.63 -3.03 -16.75
N PRO A 157 -8.94 -3.75 -15.85
CA PRO A 157 -7.56 -4.15 -16.07
C PRO A 157 -7.52 -5.20 -17.19
N ASP A 158 -6.92 -4.85 -18.33
CA ASP A 158 -6.60 -5.79 -19.41
C ASP A 158 -5.71 -6.95 -18.94
#